data_AF-A0A3D4TAN1-F1
#
_entry.id   AF-A0A3D4TAN1-F1
#
_cell.length_a   1.000
_cell.length_b   1.000
_cell.length_c   1.000
_cell.angle_alpha   90.00
_cell.angle_beta   90.00
_cell.angle_gamma   90.00
#
_symmetry.space_group_name_H-M   'P 1'
#
loop_
_entity.id
_entity.type
_entity.pdbx_description
1 polymer ?
#
loop_
_entity_poly.entity_id
_entity_poly.type
_entity_poly.pdbx_seq_one_letter_code
_entity_poly.pdbx_strand_id
1 'polypeptide(L)'
;MFACSVFTTELKAQSQSEPVVYKGWTMLGESKTLVDVSYRIIKCGSTAQIHLSIFNENPKDQVTQFELEFTDATRVRKDPKAVSFSLKAAKIYKALCDSDTSLDTLKIDLPADLDPATVEVRITFK
;
A
#
# COMPACT_ATOMS: atom_id res chain seq x y z
N MET A 1 -12.77 24.85 50.35
CA MET A 1 -12.23 24.68 48.99
C MET A 1 -11.81 23.23 48.80
N PHE A 2 -11.80 22.77 47.55
CA PHE A 2 -11.52 21.41 47.04
C PHE A 2 -12.72 20.46 46.93
N ALA A 3 -13.49 20.66 45.86
CA ALA A 3 -14.17 19.56 45.17
C ALA A 3 -13.23 19.09 44.04
N CYS A 4 -12.80 17.83 44.11
CA CYS A 4 -12.01 17.19 43.07
C CYS A 4 -12.99 16.55 42.08
N SER A 5 -13.34 17.30 41.02
CA SER A 5 -14.13 16.76 39.91
C SER A 5 -13.22 15.90 39.04
N VAL A 6 -13.42 14.58 39.13
CA VAL A 6 -12.79 13.61 38.24
C VAL A 6 -13.47 13.75 36.87
N PHE A 7 -12.75 14.27 35.89
CA PHE A 7 -13.18 14.24 34.49
C PHE A 7 -13.00 12.81 33.97
N THR A 8 -14.10 12.08 33.84
CA THR A 8 -14.14 10.83 33.06
C THR A 8 -14.13 11.19 31.58
N THR A 9 -12.96 11.14 30.96
CA THR A 9 -12.84 11.18 29.50
C THR A 9 -13.32 9.85 28.93
N GLU A 10 -14.52 9.82 28.37
CA GLU A 10 -14.99 8.70 27.57
C GLU A 10 -14.13 8.60 26.30
N LEU A 11 -13.16 7.69 26.31
CA LEU A 11 -12.45 7.27 25.10
C LEU A 11 -13.46 6.53 24.21
N LYS A 12 -14.05 7.24 23.24
CA LYS A 12 -14.73 6.59 22.11
C LYS A 12 -13.65 5.88 21.29
N ALA A 13 -13.36 4.63 21.64
CA ALA A 13 -12.65 3.72 20.76
C ALA A 13 -13.47 3.61 19.47
N GLN A 14 -13.07 4.34 18.44
CA GLN A 14 -13.63 4.15 17.10
C GLN A 14 -13.28 2.71 16.71
N SER A 15 -14.31 1.88 16.62
CA SER A 15 -14.27 0.57 15.99
C SER A 15 -13.85 0.76 14.53
N GLN A 16 -12.55 0.88 14.27
CA GLN A 16 -12.02 0.69 12.94
C GLN A 16 -12.27 -0.78 12.61
N SER A 17 -13.19 -1.02 11.67
CA SER A 17 -13.44 -2.36 11.16
C SER A 17 -12.11 -3.00 10.76
N GLU A 18 -11.89 -4.25 11.17
CA GLU A 18 -10.66 -4.96 10.82
C GLU A 18 -10.43 -4.93 9.30
N PRO A 19 -9.19 -4.78 8.84
CA PRO A 19 -8.89 -4.76 7.42
C PRO A 19 -9.33 -6.04 6.71
N VAL A 20 -9.97 -5.91 5.55
CA VAL A 20 -10.39 -7.06 4.73
C VAL A 20 -9.33 -7.32 3.68
N VAL A 21 -8.67 -8.49 3.72
CA VAL A 21 -7.65 -8.87 2.74
C VAL A 21 -8.29 -9.60 1.57
N TYR A 22 -8.25 -9.01 0.37
CA TYR A 22 -8.75 -9.64 -0.86
C TYR A 22 -7.68 -10.49 -1.54
N LYS A 23 -6.43 -10.03 -1.49
CA LYS A 23 -5.26 -10.74 -2.01
C LYS A 23 -4.11 -10.57 -1.03
N GLY A 24 -3.48 -11.68 -0.65
CA GLY A 24 -2.28 -11.68 0.17
C GLY A 24 -1.06 -11.07 -0.54
N TRP A 25 0.07 -11.01 0.16
CA TRP A 25 1.32 -10.55 -0.43
C TRP A 25 1.77 -11.49 -1.54
N THR A 26 2.05 -10.93 -2.71
CA THR A 26 2.60 -11.67 -3.85
C THR A 26 3.63 -10.81 -4.58
N MET A 27 4.64 -11.45 -5.16
CA MET A 27 5.72 -10.78 -5.88
C MET A 27 5.22 -10.25 -7.24
N LEU A 28 5.49 -8.99 -7.56
CA LEU A 28 5.28 -8.42 -8.89
C LEU A 28 6.51 -8.60 -9.78
N GLY A 29 7.70 -8.42 -9.20
CA GLY A 29 8.96 -8.62 -9.90
C GLY A 29 10.11 -7.87 -9.24
N GLU A 30 11.30 -8.06 -9.83
CA GLU A 30 12.55 -7.46 -9.42
C GLU A 30 13.08 -6.57 -10.56
N SER A 31 13.58 -5.38 -10.22
CA SER A 31 14.25 -4.50 -11.18
C SER A 31 15.68 -4.97 -11.47
N LYS A 32 16.28 -4.48 -12.56
CA LYS A 32 17.71 -4.71 -12.84
C LYS A 32 18.66 -4.10 -11.79
N THR A 33 18.15 -3.21 -10.95
CA THR A 33 18.92 -2.55 -9.88
C THR A 33 18.70 -3.18 -8.52
N LEU A 34 18.17 -4.41 -8.47
CA LEU A 34 17.91 -5.20 -7.26
C LEU A 34 16.85 -4.53 -6.38
N VAL A 35 15.73 -4.14 -7.00
CA VAL A 35 14.55 -3.64 -6.29
C VAL A 35 13.41 -4.61 -6.49
N ASP A 36 13.10 -5.33 -5.42
CA ASP A 36 11.96 -6.23 -5.32
C ASP A 36 10.68 -5.43 -5.03
N VAL A 37 9.62 -5.71 -5.79
CA VAL A 37 8.29 -5.14 -5.53
C VAL A 37 7.28 -6.27 -5.38
N SER A 38 6.63 -6.29 -4.22
CA SER A 38 5.47 -7.14 -3.93
C SER A 38 4.24 -6.28 -3.68
N TYR A 39 3.06 -6.85 -3.86
CA TYR A 39 1.79 -6.17 -3.57
C TYR A 39 0.81 -7.05 -2.80
N ARG A 40 -0.18 -6.41 -2.20
CA ARG A 40 -1.43 -7.02 -1.72
C ARG A 40 -2.62 -6.14 -2.07
N ILE A 41 -3.82 -6.70 -2.03
CA ILE A 41 -5.07 -5.93 -2.16
C ILE A 41 -5.85 -6.07 -0.86
N ILE A 42 -6.17 -4.94 -0.23
CA ILE A 42 -6.74 -4.87 1.10
C ILE A 42 -7.72 -3.71 1.22
N LYS A 43 -8.75 -3.84 2.05
CA LYS A 43 -9.62 -2.75 2.46
C LYS A 43 -9.16 -2.20 3.80
N CYS A 44 -8.81 -0.92 3.83
CA CYS A 44 -8.54 -0.18 5.06
C CYS A 44 -9.72 0.75 5.34
N GLY A 45 -10.51 0.47 6.38
CA GLY A 45 -11.76 1.18 6.63
C GLY A 45 -12.75 1.04 5.48
N SER A 46 -13.08 2.14 4.80
CA SER A 46 -14.00 2.16 3.65
C SER A 46 -13.33 1.98 2.29
N THR A 47 -12.00 2.09 2.20
CA THR A 47 -11.28 2.19 0.92
C THR A 47 -10.53 0.91 0.60
N ALA A 48 -10.76 0.35 -0.59
CA ALA A 48 -9.94 -0.72 -1.13
C ALA A 48 -8.65 -0.13 -1.73
N GLN A 49 -7.52 -0.73 -1.41
CA GLN A 49 -6.19 -0.23 -1.73
C GLN A 49 -5.29 -1.37 -2.19
N ILE A 50 -4.39 -1.05 -3.10
CA ILE A 50 -3.19 -1.82 -3.37
C ILE A 50 -2.10 -1.30 -2.44
N HIS A 51 -1.53 -2.18 -1.63
CA HIS A 51 -0.37 -1.86 -0.81
C HIS A 51 0.87 -2.48 -1.45
N LEU A 52 1.93 -1.69 -1.53
CA LEU A 52 3.22 -2.15 -2.03
C LEU A 52 4.17 -2.46 -0.87
N SER A 53 5.02 -3.46 -1.10
CA SER A 53 6.19 -3.76 -0.31
C SER A 53 7.39 -3.70 -1.25
N ILE A 54 8.31 -2.77 -1.00
CA ILE A 54 9.50 -2.57 -1.82
C ILE A 54 10.72 -2.89 -0.99
N PHE A 55 11.59 -3.76 -1.49
CA PHE A 55 12.88 -4.05 -0.88
C PHE A 55 14.00 -3.60 -1.80
N ASN A 56 14.89 -2.76 -1.27
CA ASN A 56 16.14 -2.41 -1.93
C ASN A 56 17.24 -3.37 -1.49
N GLU A 57 17.52 -4.39 -2.31
CA GLU A 57 18.61 -5.33 -2.10
C GLU A 57 19.97 -4.75 -2.48
N ASN A 58 19.97 -3.64 -3.21
CA ASN A 58 21.20 -2.95 -3.54
C ASN A 58 21.90 -2.44 -2.27
N PRO A 59 23.24 -2.57 -2.18
CA PRO A 59 24.00 -2.02 -1.06
C PRO A 59 24.07 -0.48 -1.07
N LYS A 60 23.45 0.18 -2.04
CA LYS A 60 23.39 1.64 -2.16
C LYS A 60 21.96 2.15 -2.08
N ASP A 61 21.84 3.38 -1.60
CA ASP A 61 20.61 4.15 -1.73
C ASP A 61 20.29 4.38 -3.22
N GLN A 62 19.01 4.32 -3.57
CA GLN A 62 18.55 4.57 -4.94
C GLN A 62 17.12 5.12 -4.97
N VAL A 63 16.73 5.69 -6.10
CA VAL A 63 15.33 6.03 -6.38
C VAL A 63 14.81 4.99 -7.37
N THR A 64 13.71 4.33 -7.03
CA THR A 64 13.02 3.43 -7.96
C THR A 64 11.89 4.16 -8.65
N GLN A 65 11.67 3.84 -9.92
CA GLN A 65 10.54 4.33 -10.72
C GLN A 65 9.92 3.16 -11.47
N PHE A 66 8.59 3.06 -11.37
CA PHE A 66 7.84 2.04 -12.09
C PHE A 66 6.40 2.50 -12.32
N GLU A 67 5.74 1.84 -13.27
CA GLU A 67 4.32 1.99 -13.52
C GLU A 67 3.58 0.73 -13.10
N LEU A 68 2.40 0.92 -12.52
CA LEU A 68 1.47 -0.15 -12.20
C LEU A 68 0.27 -0.09 -13.14
N GLU A 69 0.03 -1.18 -13.85
CA GLU A 69 -1.17 -1.37 -14.66
C GLU A 69 -2.13 -2.30 -13.91
N PHE A 70 -3.40 -1.93 -13.86
CA PHE A 70 -4.45 -2.73 -13.23
C PHE A 70 -5.41 -3.23 -14.30
N THR A 71 -5.76 -4.50 -14.20
CA THR A 71 -6.76 -5.14 -15.07
C THR A 71 -7.84 -5.76 -14.20
N ASP A 72 -9.10 -5.58 -14.61
CA ASP A 72 -10.26 -6.13 -13.92
C ASP A 72 -10.71 -7.47 -14.52
N ALA A 73 -11.76 -8.07 -13.95
CA ALA A 73 -12.36 -9.29 -14.50
C ALA A 73 -12.84 -9.14 -15.96
N THR A 74 -13.18 -7.92 -16.40
CA THR A 74 -13.61 -7.63 -17.77
C THR A 74 -12.43 -7.46 -18.75
N ARG A 75 -11.19 -7.55 -18.25
CA ARG A 75 -9.94 -7.30 -18.96
C ARG A 75 -9.78 -5.88 -19.49
N VAL A 76 -10.54 -4.92 -18.96
CA VAL A 76 -10.36 -3.51 -19.26
C VAL A 76 -9.14 -3.03 -18.47
N ARG A 77 -8.11 -2.62 -19.20
CA ARG A 77 -6.92 -1.99 -18.63
C ARG A 77 -7.25 -0.57 -18.18
N LYS A 78 -6.81 -0.21 -16.98
CA LYS A 78 -6.84 1.17 -16.50
C LYS A 78 -5.48 1.84 -16.77
N ASP A 79 -5.50 3.17 -16.83
CA ASP A 79 -4.29 3.95 -17.07
C ASP A 79 -3.20 3.62 -16.03
N PRO A 80 -1.94 3.45 -16.46
CA PRO A 80 -0.87 3.11 -15.54
C PRO A 80 -0.66 4.16 -14.46
N LYS A 81 -0.51 3.72 -13.21
CA LYS A 81 -0.13 4.58 -12.09
C LYS A 81 1.39 4.61 -11.96
N ALA A 82 1.99 5.75 -12.25
CA ALA A 82 3.42 5.97 -12.00
C ALA A 82 3.71 6.08 -10.50
N VAL A 83 4.78 5.42 -10.06
CA VAL A 83 5.30 5.43 -8.70
C VAL A 83 6.79 5.78 -8.76
N SER A 84 7.21 6.71 -7.91
CA SER A 84 8.62 7.08 -7.69
C SER A 84 8.89 7.11 -6.20
N PHE A 85 9.92 6.40 -5.74
CA PHE A 85 10.15 6.23 -4.31
C PHE A 85 11.65 6.16 -3.98
N SER A 86 12.04 6.86 -2.91
CA SER A 86 13.43 6.87 -2.44
C SER A 86 13.69 5.72 -1.47
N LEU A 87 14.72 4.93 -1.77
CA LEU A 87 15.07 3.71 -1.05
C LEU A 87 16.43 3.84 -0.40
N LYS A 88 16.52 3.40 0.86
CA LYS A 88 17.78 3.20 1.56
C LYS A 88 18.34 1.81 1.29
N ALA A 89 19.67 1.69 1.31
CA ALA A 89 20.37 0.41 1.14
C ALA A 89 19.83 -0.67 2.09
N ALA A 90 19.64 -1.89 1.59
CA ALA A 90 19.22 -3.06 2.36
C ALA A 90 17.97 -2.84 3.23
N LYS A 91 17.01 -2.04 2.77
CA LYS A 91 15.80 -1.67 3.54
C LYS A 91 14.51 -2.07 2.83
N ILE A 92 13.59 -2.62 3.62
CA ILE A 92 12.22 -2.94 3.22
C ILE A 92 11.29 -1.80 3.64
N TYR A 93 10.44 -1.38 2.70
CA TYR A 93 9.36 -0.42 2.90
C TYR A 93 8.05 -1.12 2.61
N LYS A 94 7.16 -1.21 3.59
CA LYS A 94 5.94 -2.00 3.50
C LYS A 94 4.74 -1.18 3.92
N ALA A 95 3.86 -0.87 2.98
CA ALA A 95 2.63 -0.13 3.27
C ALA A 95 1.65 -0.99 4.07
N LEU A 96 1.16 -0.45 5.17
CA LEU A 96 0.09 -1.02 6.01
C LEU A 96 -1.04 0.02 6.17
N CYS A 97 -2.21 -0.40 6.67
CA CYS A 97 -3.34 0.53 6.79
C CYS A 97 -3.00 1.71 7.72
N ASP A 98 -2.23 1.42 8.76
CA ASP A 98 -1.77 2.30 9.83
C ASP A 98 -0.30 2.72 9.67
N SER A 99 0.35 2.40 8.54
CA SER A 99 1.75 2.78 8.36
C SER A 99 1.91 4.28 8.18
N ASP A 100 3.06 4.80 8.62
CA ASP A 100 3.46 6.20 8.53
C ASP A 100 3.22 6.83 7.14
N THR A 101 2.92 8.13 7.12
CA THR A 101 2.55 8.87 5.90
C THR A 101 3.68 8.96 4.88
N SER A 102 4.93 8.76 5.29
CA SER A 102 6.06 8.60 4.36
C SER A 102 5.91 7.40 3.41
N LEU A 103 4.99 6.48 3.71
CA LEU A 103 4.66 5.32 2.86
C LEU A 103 3.37 5.50 2.06
N ASP A 104 2.73 6.68 2.09
CA ASP A 104 1.45 6.88 1.39
C ASP A 104 1.59 6.74 -0.13
N THR A 105 2.75 7.03 -0.72
CA THR A 105 3.04 6.75 -2.14
C THR A 105 2.96 5.26 -2.48
N LEU A 106 3.07 4.38 -1.48
CA LEU A 106 2.98 2.93 -1.61
C LEU A 106 1.56 2.39 -1.31
N LYS A 107 0.61 3.28 -1.02
CA LYS A 107 -0.83 2.99 -0.87
C LYS A 107 -1.54 3.55 -2.09
N ILE A 108 -2.08 2.68 -2.93
CA ILE A 108 -2.77 3.09 -4.16
C ILE A 108 -4.24 2.74 -4.03
N ASP A 109 -5.08 3.77 -3.93
CA ASP A 109 -6.53 3.59 -3.90
C ASP A 109 -6.98 2.89 -5.18
N LEU A 110 -7.78 1.84 -5.01
CA LEU A 110 -8.39 1.14 -6.12
C LEU A 110 -9.61 1.94 -6.58
N PRO A 111 -9.78 2.20 -7.89
CA PRO A 111 -10.98 2.81 -8.42
C PRO A 111 -12.25 2.09 -7.96
N ALA A 112 -13.30 2.84 -7.60
CA ALA A 112 -14.51 2.30 -6.98
C ALA A 112 -15.33 1.39 -7.91
N ASP A 113 -15.10 1.46 -9.23
CA ASP A 113 -15.71 0.62 -10.24
C ASP A 113 -15.03 -0.75 -10.40
N LEU A 114 -13.93 -1.01 -9.68
CA LEU A 114 -13.22 -2.29 -9.72
C LEU A 114 -13.59 -3.18 -8.53
N ASP A 115 -13.81 -4.46 -8.82
CA ASP A 115 -13.91 -5.49 -7.78
C ASP A 115 -12.51 -5.89 -7.27
N PRO A 116 -12.14 -5.53 -6.03
CA PRO A 116 -10.81 -5.81 -5.49
C PRO A 116 -10.47 -7.31 -5.42
N ALA A 117 -11.45 -8.21 -5.44
CA ALA A 117 -11.22 -9.65 -5.44
C ALA A 117 -10.69 -10.17 -6.79
N THR A 118 -10.94 -9.44 -7.88
CA THR A 118 -10.62 -9.91 -9.25
C THR A 118 -9.48 -9.15 -9.91
N VAL A 119 -8.99 -8.08 -9.28
CA VAL A 119 -7.94 -7.24 -9.86
C VAL A 119 -6.62 -7.99 -10.01
N GLU A 120 -6.05 -7.87 -11.20
CA GLU A 120 -4.68 -8.22 -11.52
C GLU A 120 -3.82 -6.97 -11.63
N VAL A 121 -2.60 -7.06 -11.10
CA VAL A 121 -1.64 -5.96 -11.09
C VAL A 121 -0.39 -6.38 -11.85
N ARG A 122 0.08 -5.49 -12.73
CA ARG A 122 1.33 -5.65 -13.49
C ARG A 122 2.24 -4.48 -13.20
N ILE A 123 3.55 -4.74 -13.20
CA ILE A 123 4.58 -3.72 -13.00
C ILE A 123 5.43 -3.57 -14.25
N THR A 124 5.80 -2.33 -14.57
CA THR A 124 6.84 -2.02 -15.55
C THR A 124 7.86 -1.09 -14.91
N PHE A 125 9.06 -1.59 -14.68
CA PHE A 125 10.18 -0.77 -14.21
C PHE A 125 10.66 0.18 -15.30
N LYS A 126 11.09 1.38 -14.92
CA LYS A 126 11.63 2.40 -15.82
C LYS A 126 13.16 2.44 -15.77
#